data_AF-A0A5N8HPK6-F1
#
_entry.id   AF-A0A5N8HPK6-F1
#
_cell.length_a   1.000
_cell.length_b   1.000
_cell.length_c   1.000
_cell.angle_alpha   90.00
_cell.angle_beta   90.00
_cell.angle_gamma   90.00
#
_symmetry.space_group_name_H-M   'P 1'
#
loop_
_entity.id
_entity.type
_entity.pdbx_description
1 polymer ?
#
loop_
_entity_poly.entity_id
_entity_poly.type
_entity_poly.pdbx_seq_one_letter_code
_entity_poly.pdbx_strand_id
1 'polypeptide(L)' 'TPAHSAVSYQDGDYLMFGPETRGLPASILDALPAEQKIRIPMVPDSRSMNLSNAVSVVVYEAWRQLGYPGALLRD' A
#
# COMPACT_ATOMS: atom_id res chain seq x y z
N THR A 1 11.93 1.82 -4.62
CA THR A 1 10.52 1.60 -4.26
C THR A 1 10.12 0.18 -4.58
N PRO A 2 10.02 -0.73 -3.60
CA PRO A 2 9.47 -2.06 -3.81
C PRO A 2 7.98 -2.03 -4.22
N ALA A 3 7.50 -3.15 -4.76
CA ALA A 3 6.06 -3.36 -4.93
C ALA A 3 5.40 -3.56 -3.56
N HIS A 4 4.13 -3.15 -3.41
CA HIS A 4 3.39 -3.31 -2.16
C HIS A 4 3.28 -4.77 -1.67
N SER A 5 3.38 -5.76 -2.56
CA SER A 5 3.37 -7.18 -2.20
C SER A 5 4.77 -7.78 -1.97
N ALA A 6 5.83 -7.01 -2.21
CA ALA A 6 7.21 -7.44 -2.01
C ALA A 6 7.77 -7.06 -0.62
N VAL A 7 6.99 -6.31 0.16
CA VAL A 7 7.29 -6.02 1.57
C VAL A 7 6.59 -7.02 2.47
N SER A 8 7.13 -7.23 3.68
CA SER A 8 6.54 -8.09 4.70
C SER A 8 5.85 -7.24 5.76
N TYR A 9 4.52 -7.19 5.72
CA TYR A 9 3.72 -6.42 6.68
C TYR A 9 3.68 -7.10 8.06
N GLN A 10 3.55 -6.29 9.11
CA GLN A 10 3.49 -6.71 10.50
C GLN A 10 2.34 -6.02 11.24
N ASP A 11 1.92 -6.61 12.36
CA ASP A 11 0.98 -5.96 13.26
C ASP A 11 1.54 -4.63 13.77
N GLY A 12 0.71 -3.58 13.78
CA GLY A 12 1.12 -2.22 14.15
C GLY A 12 1.68 -1.37 13.00
N ASP A 13 1.79 -1.89 11.78
CA ASP A 13 2.17 -1.10 10.61
C ASP A 13 1.15 0.00 10.29
N TYR A 14 1.64 1.17 9.90
CA TYR A 14 0.82 2.27 9.39
C TYR A 14 0.98 2.40 7.87
N LEU A 15 -0.16 2.42 7.17
CA LEU A 15 -0.22 2.63 5.71
C LEU A 15 -0.68 4.05 5.41
N MET A 16 0.22 4.88 4.91
CA MET A 16 -0.04 6.30 4.66
C MET A 16 -0.23 6.57 3.16
N PHE A 17 -1.31 7.27 2.82
CA PHE A 17 -1.66 7.64 1.45
C PHE A 17 -1.87 9.15 1.34
N GLY A 18 -1.40 9.72 0.23
CA GLY A 18 -1.68 11.11 -0.11
C GLY A 18 -2.96 11.27 -0.95
N PRO A 19 -3.44 12.50 -1.15
CA PRO A 19 -4.59 12.77 -2.03
C PRO A 19 -4.33 12.33 -3.47
N GLU A 20 -5.39 11.92 -4.19
CA GLU A 20 -5.31 11.40 -5.57
C GLU A 20 -4.50 12.26 -6.54
N THR A 21 -4.67 13.57 -6.46
CA THR A 21 -4.11 14.53 -7.42
C THR A 21 -2.66 14.87 -7.16
N ARG A 22 -2.21 14.82 -5.90
CA ARG A 22 -0.91 15.37 -5.49
C ARG A 22 0.00 14.36 -4.81
N GLY A 23 -0.54 13.23 -4.35
CA GLY A 23 0.20 12.26 -3.56
C GLY A 23 0.71 12.85 -2.23
N LEU A 24 1.72 12.20 -1.64
CA LEU A 24 2.35 12.68 -0.42
C LEU A 24 3.32 13.82 -0.72
N PRO A 25 3.43 14.83 0.16
CA PRO A 25 4.47 15.85 0.07
C PRO A 25 5.87 15.22 0.02
N ALA A 26 6.78 15.79 -0.77
CA ALA A 26 8.16 15.33 -0.86
C ALA A 26 8.84 15.28 0.51
N SER A 27 8.60 16.29 1.38
CA SER A 27 9.13 16.32 2.74
C SER A 27 8.77 15.11 3.59
N ILE A 28 7.59 14.51 3.38
CA ILE A 28 7.19 13.27 4.06
C ILE A 28 7.91 12.07 3.44
N LEU A 29 7.97 12.00 2.11
CA LEU A 29 8.63 10.90 1.40
C LEU A 29 10.16 10.85 1.64
N ASP A 30 10.79 12.01 1.76
CA ASP A 30 12.22 12.16 2.00
C ASP A 30 12.60 11.78 3.43
N ALA A 31 11.67 11.92 4.38
CA ALA A 31 11.83 11.48 5.76
C ALA A 31 11.73 9.95 5.92
N LEU A 32 11.25 9.22 4.91
CA LEU A 32 11.08 7.77 4.97
C LEU A 32 12.20 7.01 4.23
N PRO A 33 12.68 5.89 4.80
CA PRO A 33 13.55 4.95 4.11
C PRO A 33 12.97 4.49 2.76
N ALA A 34 13.85 4.13 1.82
CA ALA A 34 13.46 3.77 0.45
C ALA A 34 12.62 2.49 0.37
N GLU A 35 12.83 1.58 1.32
CA GLU A 35 12.12 0.32 1.51
C GLU A 35 10.70 0.50 2.05
N GLN A 36 10.43 1.57 2.78
CA GLN A 36 9.09 1.91 3.29
C GLN A 36 8.24 2.69 2.28
N LYS A 37 8.87 3.15 1.19
CA LYS A 37 8.17 3.74 0.04
C LYS A 37 7.78 2.62 -0.92
N ILE A 38 6.51 2.24 -0.91
CA ILE A 38 5.95 1.17 -1.75
C ILE A 38 5.17 1.72 -2.94
N ARG A 39 4.97 0.89 -3.97
CA ARG A 39 4.06 1.18 -5.10
C ARG A 39 3.17 0.00 -5.46
N ILE A 40 2.00 0.28 -6.02
CA ILE A 40 1.20 -0.72 -6.73
C ILE A 40 1.79 -0.88 -8.14
N PRO A 41 2.18 -2.08 -8.59
CA PRO A 41 2.61 -2.30 -9.97
C PRO A 41 1.52 -1.90 -10.97
N MET A 42 1.89 -1.16 -12.01
CA MET A 42 1.00 -0.74 -13.11
C MET A 42 1.72 -0.93 -14.44
N VAL A 43 0.95 -1.12 -15.52
CA VAL A 43 1.52 -1.18 -16.87
C VAL A 43 2.03 0.20 -17.31
N PRO A 44 2.98 0.29 -18.27
CA PRO A 44 3.39 1.57 -18.83
C PRO A 44 2.20 2.40 -19.32
N ASP A 45 2.32 3.74 -19.24
CA ASP A 45 1.31 4.71 -19.66
C ASP A 45 -0.07 4.60 -18.96
N SER A 46 -0.12 3.89 -17.83
CA SER A 46 -1.32 3.86 -16.98
C SER A 46 -1.65 5.23 -16.41
N ARG A 47 -2.95 5.53 -16.33
CA ARG A 47 -3.44 6.65 -15.51
C ARG A 47 -3.36 6.28 -14.03
N SER A 48 -3.34 7.30 -13.18
CA SER A 48 -3.44 7.12 -11.74
C SER A 48 -4.68 6.32 -11.37
N MET A 49 -4.51 5.37 -10.46
CA MET A 49 -5.60 4.62 -9.86
C MET A 49 -6.40 5.54 -8.93
N ASN A 50 -7.71 5.32 -8.85
CA ASN A 50 -8.54 5.92 -7.81
C ASN A 50 -8.01 5.55 -6.42
N LEU A 51 -8.04 6.49 -5.47
CA LEU A 51 -7.42 6.33 -4.16
C LEU A 51 -8.07 5.22 -3.33
N SER A 52 -9.40 5.06 -3.38
CA SER A 52 -10.05 4.00 -2.60
C SER A 52 -9.66 2.61 -3.11
N ASN A 53 -9.54 2.43 -4.43
CA ASN A 53 -9.01 1.20 -5.01
C ASN A 53 -7.55 0.96 -4.59
N ALA A 54 -6.70 2.00 -4.62
CA ALA A 54 -5.30 1.88 -4.20
C ALA A 54 -5.19 1.46 -2.72
N VAL A 55 -5.94 2.11 -1.83
CA VAL A 55 -6.01 1.75 -0.41
C VAL A 55 -6.49 0.31 -0.24
N SER A 56 -7.55 -0.08 -0.96
CA SER A 56 -8.14 -1.41 -0.84
C SER A 56 -7.15 -2.51 -1.22
N VAL A 57 -6.42 -2.34 -2.32
CA VAL A 57 -5.39 -3.30 -2.78
C VAL A 57 -4.29 -3.47 -1.73
N VAL A 58 -3.75 -2.37 -1.19
CA VAL A 58 -2.66 -2.43 -0.22
C VAL A 58 -3.12 -3.00 1.12
N VAL A 59 -4.29 -2.60 1.60
CA VAL A 59 -4.87 -3.11 2.85
C VAL A 59 -5.15 -4.61 2.77
N TYR A 60 -5.75 -5.09 1.68
CA TYR A 60 -6.03 -6.53 1.54
C TYR A 60 -4.76 -7.36 1.35
N GLU A 61 -3.73 -6.83 0.68
CA GLU A 61 -2.45 -7.53 0.59
C GLU A 61 -1.78 -7.63 1.97
N ALA A 62 -1.76 -6.55 2.76
CA ALA A 62 -1.26 -6.59 4.12
C ALA A 62 -2.05 -7.58 4.99
N TRP A 63 -3.39 -7.51 4.94
CA TRP A 63 -4.25 -8.42 5.69
C TRP A 63 -4.05 -9.88 5.26
N ARG A 64 -3.85 -10.14 3.96
CA ARG A 64 -3.51 -11.48 3.43
C ARG A 64 -2.20 -11.99 3.99
N GLN A 65 -1.14 -11.17 4.00
CA GLN A 65 0.16 -11.58 4.55
C GLN A 65 0.07 -11.91 6.05
N LEU A 66 -0.78 -11.19 6.79
CA LEU A 66 -1.06 -11.46 8.20
C LEU A 66 -2.01 -12.66 8.43
N GLY A 67 -2.49 -13.30 7.36
CA GLY A 67 -3.39 -14.46 7.45
C GLY A 67 -4.85 -14.11 7.71
N TYR A 68 -5.29 -12.92 7.30
CA TYR A 68 -6.66 -12.42 7.47
C TYR A 68 -7.21 -12.51 8.91
N PRO A 69 -6.48 -12.03 9.93
CA PRO A 69 -6.94 -12.09 11.32
C PRO A 69 -8.33 -11.43 11.46
N GLY A 70 -9.24 -12.13 12.15
CA GLY A 70 -10.62 -11.70 12.36
C GLY A 70 -11.57 -11.91 11.18
N ALA A 71 -11.11 -12.45 10.05
CA ALA A 71 -12.00 -12.82 8.95
C ALA A 71 -12.88 -14.02 9.32
N LEU A 72 -14.14 -13.98 8.87
CA LEU A 72 -15.02 -15.14 8.91
C LEU A 72 -14.72 -16.03 7.70
N LEU A 73 -13.96 -17.10 7.92
CA LEU A 73 -13.84 -18.18 6.94
C LEU A 73 -14.99 -19.15 7.17
N ARG A 74 -15.69 -19.49 6.08
CA ARG A 74 -16.63 -20.61 6.07
C ARG A 74 -15.91 -21.78 5.43
N ASP A 75 -16.11 -22.95 6.01
CA ASP A 75 -15.66 -24.23 5.44
C ASP A 75 -16.37 -24.53 4.11
#